data_AF-A0A4R6TZP6-F1
#
_entry.id   AF-A0A4R6TZP6-F1
#
_cell.length_a   1.000
_cell.length_b   1.000
_cell.length_c   1.000
_cell.angle_alpha   90.00
_cell.angle_beta   90.00
_cell.angle_gamma   90.00
#
_symmetry.space_group_name_H-M   'P 1'
#
loop_
_entity.id
_entity.type
_entity.pdbx_description
1 polymer ?
#
loop_
_entity_poly.entity_id
_entity_poly.type
_entity_poly.pdbx_seq_one_letter_code
_entity_poly.pdbx_strand_id
1 'polypeptide(L)'
;MDWSRAKTLLILCFFVLDVFLLIQLSEKRQTDQYDFLNESTIEERLAAEEITYEALPKDAVSENYISGTSRQFDPDLLNELANQNVIINGNSVVSSLIEPYTLNMDEMSDSVTEFMNTQVVDGARYRFWSYNRETNAIILFQTYEGKTIYYNDNGIVILQLNEDNQVVSYQQTMLSDIEQLDIDEKKQQPILPAIEALKILFERNELPSGSHVSSVELGYYTLVPLSGGVQVFAPTWHVIVDNERNYFINAIEGQIQQMNDGNAATTNQSNLDDIPLPNEGTDESEDGENGGVS
;
A
#
# COMPACT_ATOMS: atom_id res chain seq x y z
N MET A 1 -41.09 36.15 27.10
CA MET A 1 -39.80 35.72 26.52
C MET A 1 -39.81 36.20 25.08
N ASP A 2 -38.94 37.15 24.76
CA ASP A 2 -38.95 37.88 23.48
C ASP A 2 -38.40 37.01 22.33
N TRP A 3 -39.23 36.06 21.90
CA TRP A 3 -38.91 35.09 20.85
C TRP A 3 -38.61 35.72 19.50
N SER A 4 -39.19 36.89 19.20
CA SER A 4 -38.87 37.67 18.01
C SER A 4 -37.45 38.24 18.03
N ARG A 5 -36.94 38.64 19.20
CA ARG A 5 -35.58 39.21 19.35
C ARG A 5 -34.51 38.13 19.22
N ALA A 6 -34.74 36.96 19.80
CA ALA A 6 -33.84 35.81 19.67
C ALA A 6 -33.71 35.33 18.21
N LYS A 7 -34.82 35.33 17.46
CA LYS A 7 -34.82 34.98 16.02
C LYS A 7 -33.99 35.95 15.18
N THR A 8 -34.14 37.24 15.39
CA THR A 8 -33.38 38.25 14.66
C THR A 8 -31.89 38.15 14.95
N LEU A 9 -31.51 37.89 16.21
CA LEU A 9 -30.11 37.69 16.60
C LEU A 9 -29.50 36.45 15.93
N LEU A 10 -30.27 35.35 15.84
CA LEU A 10 -29.81 34.12 15.21
C LEU A 10 -29.61 34.28 13.70
N ILE A 11 -30.54 34.96 13.01
CA ILE A 11 -30.41 35.29 11.58
C ILE A 11 -29.19 36.19 11.34
N LEU A 12 -28.97 37.18 12.21
CA LEU A 12 -27.82 38.07 12.11
C LEU A 12 -26.48 37.31 12.28
N CYS A 13 -26.39 36.41 13.25
CA CYS A 13 -25.19 35.61 13.47
C CYS A 13 -24.89 34.70 12.28
N PHE A 14 -25.91 34.06 11.72
CA PHE A 14 -25.74 33.19 10.55
C PHE A 14 -25.29 34.00 9.32
N PHE A 15 -25.88 35.17 9.10
CA PHE A 15 -25.49 36.06 8.01
C PHE A 15 -24.03 36.54 8.10
N VAL A 16 -23.55 36.88 9.30
CA VAL A 16 -22.14 37.27 9.50
C VAL A 16 -21.20 36.09 9.20
N LEU A 17 -21.59 34.87 9.58
CA LEU A 17 -20.82 33.66 9.31
C LEU A 17 -20.80 33.35 7.81
N ASP A 18 -21.93 33.46 7.11
CA ASP A 18 -22.01 33.27 5.65
C ASP A 18 -21.15 34.26 4.88
N VAL A 19 -21.14 35.54 5.29
CA VAL A 19 -20.27 36.57 4.70
C VAL A 19 -18.80 36.25 4.96
N PHE A 20 -18.45 35.82 6.17
CA PHE A 20 -17.10 35.40 6.50
C PHE A 20 -16.63 34.20 5.66
N LEU A 21 -17.51 33.20 5.46
CA LEU A 21 -17.23 32.07 4.58
C LEU A 21 -17.08 32.49 3.11
N LEU A 22 -17.90 33.43 2.64
CA LEU A 22 -17.78 33.99 1.28
C LEU A 22 -16.46 34.73 1.06
N ILE A 23 -16.02 35.50 2.05
CA ILE A 23 -14.72 36.18 2.01
C ILE A 23 -13.60 35.14 1.99
N GLN A 24 -13.60 34.14 2.88
CA GLN A 24 -12.59 33.07 2.86
C GLN A 24 -12.59 32.29 1.54
N LEU A 25 -13.76 31.99 0.98
CA LEU A 25 -13.88 31.31 -0.30
C LEU A 25 -13.33 32.16 -1.46
N SER A 26 -13.60 33.48 -1.43
CA SER A 26 -13.09 34.41 -2.43
C SER A 26 -11.58 34.61 -2.32
N GLU A 27 -11.05 34.73 -1.10
CA GLU A 27 -9.60 34.82 -0.86
C GLU A 27 -8.90 33.55 -1.33
N LYS A 28 -9.44 32.36 -1.01
CA LYS A 28 -8.89 31.09 -1.51
C LYS A 28 -8.84 31.07 -3.05
N ARG A 29 -9.94 31.42 -3.72
CA ARG A 29 -9.99 31.49 -5.20
C ARG A 29 -9.09 32.56 -5.80
N GLN A 30 -8.90 33.68 -5.11
CA GLN A 30 -8.10 34.80 -5.59
C GLN A 30 -6.60 34.53 -5.39
N THR A 31 -6.19 33.89 -4.30
CA THR A 31 -4.83 33.36 -4.10
C THR A 31 -4.48 32.36 -5.21
N ASP A 32 -5.37 31.42 -5.50
CA ASP A 32 -5.17 30.43 -6.58
C ASP A 32 -4.98 31.08 -7.97
N GLN A 33 -5.57 32.26 -8.21
CA GLN A 33 -5.51 32.95 -9.51
C GLN A 33 -4.41 34.02 -9.62
N TYR A 34 -3.96 34.61 -8.49
CA TYR A 34 -2.91 35.65 -8.48
C TYR A 34 -1.49 35.09 -8.36
N ASP A 35 -1.29 33.90 -7.77
CA ASP A 35 0.03 33.21 -7.79
C ASP A 35 0.44 32.82 -9.22
N PHE A 36 -0.53 32.60 -10.12
CA PHE A 36 -0.28 32.17 -11.50
C PHE A 36 0.38 33.23 -12.41
N LEU A 37 0.43 34.51 -12.01
CA LEU A 37 0.88 35.60 -12.89
C LEU A 37 2.27 36.17 -12.55
N ASN A 38 2.87 35.82 -11.41
CA ASN A 38 4.16 36.38 -10.97
C ASN A 38 5.14 35.36 -10.37
N GLU A 39 4.75 34.10 -10.15
CA GLU A 39 5.67 33.06 -9.69
C GLU A 39 6.24 32.31 -10.89
N SER A 40 7.56 32.06 -10.88
CA SER A 40 8.17 31.09 -11.80
C SER A 40 7.44 29.75 -11.64
N THR A 41 7.14 29.09 -12.75
CA THR A 41 6.47 27.78 -12.74
C THR A 41 7.26 26.80 -11.88
N ILE A 42 6.59 25.78 -11.33
CA ILE A 42 7.28 24.79 -10.50
C ILE A 42 8.39 24.09 -11.29
N GLU A 43 8.18 23.85 -12.58
CA GLU A 43 9.17 23.29 -13.50
C GLU A 43 10.43 24.16 -13.60
N GLU A 44 10.27 25.49 -13.68
CA GLU A 44 11.40 26.43 -13.69
C GLU A 44 12.15 26.43 -12.36
N ARG A 45 11.43 26.32 -11.23
CA ARG A 45 12.03 26.26 -9.89
C ARG A 45 12.81 24.97 -9.67
N LEU A 46 12.25 23.83 -10.05
CA LEU A 46 12.93 22.54 -10.00
C LEU A 46 14.18 22.55 -10.88
N ALA A 47 14.08 23.09 -12.10
CA ALA A 47 15.22 23.20 -13.01
C ALA A 47 16.32 24.13 -12.49
N ALA A 48 15.96 25.23 -11.82
CA ALA A 48 16.92 26.15 -11.21
C ALA A 48 17.73 25.50 -10.08
N GLU A 49 17.15 24.52 -9.39
CA GLU A 49 17.79 23.72 -8.34
C GLU A 49 18.43 22.43 -8.88
N GLU A 50 18.56 22.30 -10.21
CA GLU A 50 19.13 21.11 -10.87
C GLU A 50 18.35 19.81 -10.55
N ILE A 51 17.08 19.92 -10.17
CA ILE A 51 16.21 18.77 -9.89
C ILE A 51 15.64 18.24 -11.21
N THR A 52 15.80 16.95 -11.45
CA THR A 52 15.31 16.27 -12.66
C THR A 52 14.23 15.25 -12.31
N TYR A 53 13.36 14.93 -13.27
CA TYR A 53 12.31 13.94 -13.07
C TYR A 53 11.98 13.21 -14.38
N GLU A 54 11.61 11.94 -14.26
CA GLU A 54 11.12 11.12 -15.36
C GLU A 54 9.71 11.54 -15.81
N ALA A 55 9.20 10.94 -16.89
CA ALA A 55 7.90 11.30 -17.44
C ALA A 55 6.76 11.16 -16.41
N LEU A 56 6.11 12.29 -16.08
CA LEU A 56 4.99 12.29 -15.13
C LEU A 56 3.69 11.78 -15.77
N PRO A 57 2.84 11.06 -15.02
CA PRO A 57 1.50 10.67 -15.46
C PRO A 57 0.65 11.90 -15.82
N LYS A 58 0.07 11.91 -17.03
CA LYS A 58 -0.72 13.05 -17.53
C LYS A 58 -2.24 12.84 -17.45
N ASP A 59 -2.69 11.60 -17.30
CA ASP A 59 -4.10 11.22 -17.46
C ASP A 59 -4.90 11.16 -16.15
N ALA A 60 -4.22 11.19 -15.00
CA ALA A 60 -4.86 11.06 -13.70
C ALA A 60 -5.41 12.40 -13.21
N VAL A 61 -6.66 12.69 -13.58
CA VAL A 61 -7.35 13.95 -13.21
C VAL A 61 -8.40 13.77 -12.12
N SER A 62 -8.85 12.54 -11.89
CA SER A 62 -9.84 12.22 -10.86
C SER A 62 -9.75 10.78 -10.40
N GLU A 63 -9.97 10.57 -9.11
CA GLU A 63 -9.92 9.26 -8.44
C GLU A 63 -10.75 9.31 -7.16
N ASN A 64 -11.20 8.17 -6.65
CA ASN A 64 -11.98 8.09 -5.41
C ASN A 64 -11.23 7.40 -4.29
N TYR A 65 -11.65 7.67 -3.06
CA TYR A 65 -11.39 6.76 -1.96
C TYR A 65 -11.97 5.38 -2.28
N ILE A 66 -11.32 4.34 -1.81
CA ILE A 66 -11.85 2.98 -1.88
C ILE A 66 -12.05 2.45 -0.47
N SER A 67 -12.97 1.52 -0.30
CA SER A 67 -13.11 0.71 0.90
C SER A 67 -12.94 -0.76 0.58
N GLY A 68 -12.47 -1.53 1.54
CA GLY A 68 -12.42 -2.99 1.44
C GLY A 68 -12.47 -3.64 2.81
N THR A 69 -12.67 -4.95 2.84
CA THR A 69 -12.68 -5.77 4.06
C THR A 69 -11.61 -6.84 3.97
N SER A 70 -11.15 -7.34 5.11
CA SER A 70 -10.24 -8.49 5.14
C SER A 70 -10.97 -9.76 4.71
N ARG A 71 -10.46 -10.43 3.68
CA ARG A 71 -11.04 -11.65 3.11
C ARG A 71 -11.02 -12.78 4.14
N GLN A 72 -12.10 -13.54 4.15
CA GLN A 72 -12.12 -14.87 4.77
C GLN A 72 -11.80 -15.90 3.69
N PHE A 73 -10.79 -16.73 3.92
CA PHE A 73 -10.40 -17.76 2.95
C PHE A 73 -11.27 -19.00 3.09
N ASP A 74 -11.68 -19.55 1.95
CA ASP A 74 -12.44 -20.80 1.89
C ASP A 74 -11.49 -21.98 2.03
N PRO A 75 -11.63 -22.83 3.08
CA PRO A 75 -10.79 -24.01 3.24
C PRO A 75 -10.80 -24.95 2.03
N ASP A 76 -11.94 -25.06 1.33
CA ASP A 76 -12.08 -25.98 0.20
C ASP A 76 -11.21 -25.55 -0.99
N LEU A 77 -11.12 -24.24 -1.25
CA LEU A 77 -10.25 -23.67 -2.28
C LEU A 77 -8.76 -23.92 -1.98
N LEU A 78 -8.39 -23.86 -0.70
CA LEU A 78 -7.00 -24.07 -0.28
C LEU A 78 -6.56 -25.52 -0.43
N ASN A 79 -7.48 -26.48 -0.30
CA ASN A 79 -7.22 -27.91 -0.49
C ASN A 79 -6.93 -28.28 -1.95
N GLU A 80 -7.28 -27.40 -2.92
CA GLU A 80 -6.97 -27.61 -4.34
C GLU A 80 -5.50 -27.30 -4.68
N LEU A 81 -4.80 -26.60 -3.78
CA LEU A 81 -3.42 -26.22 -4.01
C LEU A 81 -2.49 -27.43 -3.81
N ALA A 82 -1.80 -27.82 -4.88
CA ALA A 82 -0.87 -28.94 -4.86
C ALA A 82 0.48 -28.54 -4.26
N ASN A 83 1.24 -29.53 -3.77
CA ASN A 83 2.62 -29.36 -3.28
C ASN A 83 2.77 -28.43 -2.06
N GLN A 84 1.72 -28.26 -1.25
CA GLN A 84 1.81 -27.42 -0.06
C GLN A 84 0.89 -27.86 1.08
N ASN A 85 1.31 -27.52 2.29
CA ASN A 85 0.53 -27.66 3.51
C ASN A 85 0.01 -26.28 3.89
N VAL A 86 -1.31 -26.10 3.84
CA VAL A 86 -1.97 -24.80 4.02
C VAL A 86 -2.77 -24.79 5.31
N ILE A 87 -2.62 -23.72 6.09
CA ILE A 87 -3.34 -23.47 7.34
C ILE A 87 -3.95 -22.07 7.30
N ILE A 88 -5.19 -21.95 7.77
CA ILE A 88 -5.83 -20.66 8.00
C ILE A 88 -5.55 -20.21 9.43
N ASN A 89 -4.97 -19.02 9.59
CA ASN A 89 -4.75 -18.38 10.88
C ASN A 89 -5.50 -17.03 10.92
N GLY A 90 -6.70 -17.04 11.50
CA GLY A 90 -7.60 -15.90 11.47
C GLY A 90 -7.98 -15.53 10.03
N ASN A 91 -7.57 -14.33 9.60
CA ASN A 91 -7.78 -13.82 8.25
C ASN A 91 -6.57 -14.02 7.32
N SER A 92 -5.54 -14.74 7.76
CA SER A 92 -4.34 -15.03 6.97
C SER A 92 -4.31 -16.49 6.54
N VAL A 93 -3.71 -16.74 5.39
CA VAL A 93 -3.27 -18.06 4.97
C VAL A 93 -1.77 -18.17 5.23
N VAL A 94 -1.37 -19.28 5.86
CA VAL A 94 0.03 -19.66 6.01
C VAL A 94 0.21 -20.95 5.23
N SER A 95 1.13 -20.95 4.28
CA SER A 95 1.42 -22.11 3.43
C SER A 95 2.89 -22.48 3.54
N SER A 96 3.17 -23.77 3.73
CA SER A 96 4.51 -24.35 3.65
C SER A 96 4.60 -25.28 2.46
N LEU A 97 5.59 -25.05 1.59
CA LEU A 97 5.80 -25.87 0.40
C LEU A 97 6.39 -27.23 0.80
N ILE A 98 5.91 -28.30 0.18
CA ILE A 98 6.47 -29.65 0.37
C ILE A 98 7.82 -29.73 -0.36
N GLU A 99 7.85 -29.28 -1.62
CA GLU A 99 9.09 -29.07 -2.38
C GLU A 99 9.35 -27.56 -2.56
N PRO A 100 10.52 -27.03 -2.13
CA PRO A 100 10.85 -25.62 -2.30
C PRO A 100 10.87 -25.17 -3.76
N TYR A 101 10.40 -23.95 -4.03
CA TYR A 101 10.36 -23.39 -5.38
C TYR A 101 11.57 -22.48 -5.63
N THR A 102 12.39 -22.81 -6.63
CA THR A 102 13.62 -22.03 -6.92
C THR A 102 13.29 -20.75 -7.70
N LEU A 103 13.72 -19.60 -7.19
CA LEU A 103 13.58 -18.33 -7.88
C LEU A 103 14.80 -18.03 -8.76
N ASN A 104 14.56 -17.43 -9.93
CA ASN A 104 15.62 -16.82 -10.72
C ASN A 104 15.93 -15.43 -10.16
N MET A 105 17.06 -15.29 -9.46
CA MET A 105 17.44 -14.02 -8.82
C MET A 105 17.84 -12.93 -9.82
N ASP A 106 18.29 -13.29 -11.03
CA ASP A 106 18.62 -12.32 -12.08
C ASP A 106 17.35 -11.68 -12.68
N GLU A 107 16.23 -12.42 -12.68
CA GLU A 107 14.90 -11.99 -13.14
C GLU A 107 13.87 -12.12 -12.01
N MET A 108 14.25 -11.64 -10.81
CA MET A 108 13.50 -11.87 -9.56
C MET A 108 12.02 -11.50 -9.68
N SER A 109 11.70 -10.32 -10.23
CA SER A 109 10.31 -9.85 -10.35
C SER A 109 9.44 -10.79 -11.20
N ASP A 110 9.98 -11.29 -12.30
CA ASP A 110 9.26 -12.17 -13.22
C ASP A 110 9.11 -13.57 -12.63
N SER A 111 10.18 -14.11 -12.03
CA SER A 111 10.15 -15.40 -11.36
C SER A 111 9.20 -15.42 -10.15
N VAL A 112 9.16 -14.35 -9.37
CA VAL A 112 8.18 -14.18 -8.28
C VAL A 112 6.75 -14.12 -8.85
N THR A 113 6.53 -13.41 -9.95
CA THR A 113 5.21 -13.33 -10.58
C THR A 113 4.73 -14.70 -11.06
N GLU A 114 5.62 -15.53 -11.61
CA GLU A 114 5.31 -16.91 -11.99
C GLU A 114 4.92 -17.77 -10.78
N PHE A 115 5.70 -17.70 -9.70
CA PHE A 115 5.37 -18.37 -8.44
C PHE A 115 3.98 -17.96 -7.93
N MET A 116 3.72 -16.65 -7.86
CA MET A 116 2.44 -16.10 -7.38
C MET A 116 1.26 -16.62 -8.20
N ASN A 117 1.39 -16.63 -9.52
CA ASN A 117 0.31 -17.06 -10.42
C ASN A 117 0.00 -18.56 -10.35
N THR A 118 0.92 -19.38 -9.83
CA THR A 118 0.81 -20.84 -9.85
C THR A 118 0.56 -21.44 -8.47
N GLN A 119 1.09 -20.84 -7.40
CA GLN A 119 1.06 -21.40 -6.04
C GLN A 119 0.19 -20.61 -5.07
N VAL A 120 -0.18 -19.36 -5.39
CA VAL A 120 -0.88 -18.45 -4.47
C VAL A 120 -2.27 -18.12 -5.01
N VAL A 121 -3.28 -18.22 -4.15
CA VAL A 121 -4.67 -17.88 -4.49
C VAL A 121 -4.74 -16.42 -4.93
N ASP A 122 -5.29 -16.18 -6.12
CA ASP A 122 -5.38 -14.85 -6.72
C ASP A 122 -4.03 -14.11 -6.79
N GLY A 123 -2.91 -14.83 -6.92
CA GLY A 123 -1.56 -14.26 -6.88
C GLY A 123 -1.31 -13.19 -7.96
N ALA A 124 -2.02 -13.25 -9.09
CA ALA A 124 -1.99 -12.23 -10.15
C ALA A 124 -2.44 -10.82 -9.67
N ARG A 125 -3.13 -10.74 -8.52
CA ARG A 125 -3.55 -9.48 -7.92
C ARG A 125 -2.48 -8.84 -7.05
N TYR A 126 -1.30 -9.43 -6.92
CA TYR A 126 -0.20 -8.89 -6.13
C TYR A 126 0.95 -8.46 -7.04
N ARG A 127 1.67 -7.43 -6.61
CA ARG A 127 2.87 -6.92 -7.28
C ARG A 127 4.05 -6.98 -6.34
N PHE A 128 5.20 -7.38 -6.87
CA PHE A 128 6.48 -7.32 -6.14
C PHE A 128 6.71 -5.90 -5.62
N TRP A 129 7.07 -5.80 -4.34
CA TRP A 129 7.40 -4.53 -3.68
C TRP A 129 8.89 -4.46 -3.33
N SER A 130 9.35 -5.40 -2.50
CA SER A 130 10.73 -5.37 -2.02
C SER A 130 11.24 -6.75 -1.64
N TYR A 131 12.56 -6.86 -1.58
CA TYR A 131 13.26 -8.03 -1.06
C TYR A 131 14.16 -7.60 0.10
N ASN A 132 13.89 -8.14 1.29
CA ASN A 132 14.71 -7.93 2.47
C ASN A 132 15.77 -9.04 2.56
N ARG A 133 17.03 -8.66 2.38
CA ARG A 133 18.19 -9.57 2.44
C ARG A 133 18.54 -10.04 3.84
N GLU A 134 18.16 -9.29 4.88
CA GLU A 134 18.44 -9.66 6.27
C GLU A 134 17.51 -10.78 6.73
N THR A 135 16.24 -10.70 6.35
CA THR A 135 15.23 -11.71 6.70
C THR A 135 15.00 -12.75 5.61
N ASN A 136 15.65 -12.61 4.45
CA ASN A 136 15.41 -13.41 3.24
C ASN A 136 13.91 -13.50 2.89
N ALA A 137 13.22 -12.37 2.97
CA ALA A 137 11.78 -12.29 2.72
C ALA A 137 11.47 -11.37 1.53
N ILE A 138 10.56 -11.80 0.67
CA ILE A 138 10.01 -10.99 -0.42
C ILE A 138 8.61 -10.50 -0.03
N ILE A 139 8.39 -9.21 -0.20
CA ILE A 139 7.11 -8.56 0.09
C ILE A 139 6.41 -8.23 -1.23
N LEU A 140 5.12 -8.54 -1.30
CA LEU A 140 4.25 -8.18 -2.39
C LEU A 140 2.99 -7.49 -1.87
N PHE A 141 2.56 -6.43 -2.57
CA PHE A 141 1.34 -5.70 -2.24
C PHE A 141 0.22 -6.02 -3.21
N GLN A 142 -0.99 -6.12 -2.68
CA GLN A 142 -2.20 -6.29 -3.47
C GLN A 142 -2.44 -5.05 -4.35
N THR A 143 -3.02 -5.27 -5.51
CA THR A 143 -3.39 -4.25 -6.48
C THR A 143 -4.90 -4.23 -6.70
N TYR A 144 -5.40 -3.05 -7.06
CA TYR A 144 -6.77 -2.79 -7.45
C TYR A 144 -6.77 -1.94 -8.73
N GLU A 145 -7.40 -2.45 -9.80
CA GLU A 145 -7.42 -1.80 -11.12
C GLU A 145 -6.03 -1.35 -11.61
N GLY A 146 -5.02 -2.20 -11.39
CA GLY A 146 -3.62 -1.95 -11.78
C GLY A 146 -2.84 -1.01 -10.85
N LYS A 147 -3.48 -0.44 -9.81
CA LYS A 147 -2.88 0.46 -8.82
C LYS A 147 -2.53 -0.31 -7.54
N THR A 148 -1.35 -0.08 -6.99
CA THR A 148 -0.88 -0.77 -5.77
C THR A 148 -1.57 -0.22 -4.53
N ILE A 149 -1.93 -1.09 -3.58
CA ILE A 149 -2.42 -0.73 -2.25
C ILE A 149 -1.24 -0.83 -1.28
N TYR A 150 -0.67 0.31 -0.93
CA TYR A 150 0.53 0.40 -0.11
C TYR A 150 0.25 0.19 1.38
N TYR A 151 1.15 -0.56 2.03
CA TYR A 151 1.21 -0.80 3.49
C TYR A 151 -0.16 -1.13 4.10
N ASN A 152 -0.75 -2.23 3.64
CA ASN A 152 -1.95 -2.79 4.23
C ASN A 152 -1.69 -4.23 4.69
N ASP A 153 -1.82 -4.46 6.00
CA ASP A 153 -1.60 -5.80 6.57
C ASP A 153 -2.65 -6.82 6.10
N ASN A 154 -3.80 -6.39 5.57
CA ASN A 154 -4.83 -7.26 4.99
C ASN A 154 -4.69 -7.43 3.48
N GLY A 155 -3.64 -6.92 2.83
CA GLY A 155 -3.45 -6.99 1.38
C GLY A 155 -2.00 -7.27 1.00
N ILE A 156 -1.33 -8.16 1.72
CA ILE A 156 0.10 -8.43 1.57
C ILE A 156 0.36 -9.93 1.37
N VAL A 157 1.38 -10.26 0.59
CA VAL A 157 1.99 -11.58 0.57
C VAL A 157 3.45 -11.44 0.96
N ILE A 158 3.88 -12.29 1.88
CA ILE A 158 5.27 -12.37 2.33
C ILE A 158 5.77 -13.77 2.00
N LEU A 159 6.75 -13.86 1.10
CA LEU A 159 7.42 -15.11 0.75
C LEU A 159 8.67 -15.23 1.61
N GLN A 160 8.90 -16.41 2.20
CA GLN A 160 10.12 -16.73 2.92
C GLN A 160 11.05 -17.58 2.04
N LEU A 161 12.30 -17.15 1.93
CA LEU A 161 13.32 -17.88 1.19
C LEU A 161 14.28 -18.62 2.13
N ASN A 162 14.81 -19.75 1.66
CA ASN A 162 15.97 -20.42 2.26
C ASN A 162 17.30 -19.83 1.74
N GLU A 163 18.42 -20.39 2.19
CA GLU A 163 19.77 -19.95 1.80
C GLU A 163 20.07 -20.13 0.30
N ASP A 164 19.36 -21.04 -0.36
CA ASP A 164 19.48 -21.33 -1.79
C ASP A 164 18.55 -20.46 -2.67
N ASN A 165 17.92 -19.42 -2.10
CA ASN A 165 16.95 -18.55 -2.76
C ASN A 165 15.70 -19.29 -3.27
N GLN A 166 15.28 -20.33 -2.54
CA GLN A 166 14.06 -21.07 -2.84
C GLN A 166 12.96 -20.65 -1.87
N VAL A 167 11.75 -20.42 -2.39
CA VAL A 167 10.57 -20.19 -1.58
C VAL A 167 10.27 -21.48 -0.82
N VAL A 168 10.18 -21.38 0.51
CA VAL A 168 9.85 -22.50 1.40
C VAL A 168 8.47 -22.34 2.03
N SER A 169 8.03 -21.11 2.23
CA SER A 169 6.71 -20.81 2.78
C SER A 169 6.26 -19.42 2.36
N TYR A 170 4.97 -19.16 2.54
CA TYR A 170 4.42 -17.82 2.42
C TYR A 170 3.29 -17.57 3.41
N GLN A 171 3.12 -16.30 3.77
CA GLN A 171 1.91 -15.79 4.41
C GLN A 171 1.16 -14.90 3.43
N GLN A 172 -0.15 -15.06 3.35
CA GLN A 172 -1.04 -14.28 2.50
C GLN A 172 -2.18 -13.68 3.31
N THR A 173 -2.42 -12.39 3.12
CA THR A 173 -3.67 -11.72 3.45
C THR A 173 -4.24 -11.07 2.20
N MET A 174 -5.55 -10.89 2.16
CA MET A 174 -6.22 -10.35 0.99
C MET A 174 -7.41 -9.47 1.35
N LEU A 175 -7.54 -8.34 0.65
CA LEU A 175 -8.72 -7.51 0.69
C LEU A 175 -9.78 -8.08 -0.28
N SER A 176 -11.01 -8.19 0.22
CA SER A 176 -12.22 -8.47 -0.54
C SER A 176 -13.14 -7.25 -0.57
N ASP A 177 -14.17 -7.33 -1.42
CA ASP A 177 -15.25 -6.32 -1.50
C ASP A 177 -14.70 -4.89 -1.67
N ILE A 178 -13.69 -4.75 -2.53
CA ILE A 178 -13.07 -3.45 -2.79
C ILE A 178 -14.04 -2.63 -3.66
N GLU A 179 -14.53 -1.53 -3.11
CA GLU A 179 -15.51 -0.65 -3.75
C GLU A 179 -15.05 0.81 -3.68
N GLN A 180 -15.42 1.60 -4.68
CA GLN A 180 -15.22 3.05 -4.64
C GLN A 180 -16.22 3.69 -3.68
N LEU A 181 -15.75 4.60 -2.83
CA LEU A 181 -16.58 5.39 -1.95
C LEU A 181 -16.99 6.69 -2.64
N ASP A 182 -18.27 6.77 -2.99
CA ASP A 182 -18.89 7.99 -3.48
C ASP A 182 -19.16 8.93 -2.29
N ILE A 183 -18.28 9.92 -2.09
CA ILE A 183 -18.43 10.91 -1.01
C ILE A 183 -19.48 11.99 -1.37
N ASP A 184 -19.77 12.19 -2.66
CA ASP A 184 -20.73 13.19 -3.18
C ASP A 184 -21.56 12.62 -4.35
N GLU A 185 -22.55 13.36 -4.88
CA GLU A 185 -23.23 13.04 -6.17
C GLU A 185 -22.25 12.91 -7.36
N LYS A 186 -21.01 13.37 -7.20
CA LYS A 186 -19.93 13.19 -8.17
C LYS A 186 -19.26 11.85 -7.93
N LYS A 187 -19.41 10.96 -8.92
CA LYS A 187 -18.77 9.64 -8.97
C LYS A 187 -17.25 9.64 -8.96
N GLN A 188 -16.56 10.79 -9.07
CA GLN A 188 -15.10 10.88 -9.02
C GLN A 188 -14.65 12.22 -8.41
N GLN A 189 -13.69 12.19 -7.49
CA GLN A 189 -13.09 13.40 -6.90
C GLN A 189 -11.88 13.87 -7.72
N PRO A 190 -11.70 15.18 -7.93
CA PRO A 190 -10.49 15.69 -8.56
C PRO A 190 -9.28 15.41 -7.67
N ILE A 191 -8.18 14.99 -8.29
CA ILE A 191 -6.90 14.79 -7.59
C ILE A 191 -5.85 15.79 -8.08
N LEU A 192 -4.87 16.05 -7.22
CA LEU A 192 -3.67 16.82 -7.51
C LEU A 192 -2.92 16.15 -8.68
N PRO A 193 -2.55 16.90 -9.73
CA PRO A 193 -1.64 16.41 -10.75
C PRO A 193 -0.30 15.96 -10.17
N ALA A 194 0.38 15.02 -10.83
CA ALA A 194 1.68 14.51 -10.38
C ALA A 194 2.73 15.63 -10.15
N ILE A 195 2.71 16.71 -10.93
CA ILE A 195 3.63 17.84 -10.74
C ILE A 195 3.39 18.58 -9.42
N GLU A 196 2.14 18.65 -8.94
CA GLU A 196 1.82 19.24 -7.64
C GLU A 196 2.37 18.38 -6.49
N ALA A 197 2.44 17.05 -6.67
CA ALA A 197 3.11 16.19 -5.69
C ALA A 197 4.61 16.52 -5.58
N LEU A 198 5.27 16.82 -6.71
CA LEU A 198 6.67 17.26 -6.71
C LEU A 198 6.83 18.64 -6.08
N LYS A 199 5.88 19.57 -6.33
CA LYS A 199 5.84 20.87 -5.65
C LYS A 199 5.80 20.70 -4.14
N ILE A 200 4.92 19.84 -3.63
CA ILE A 200 4.77 19.57 -2.20
C ILE A 200 6.09 19.05 -1.60
N LEU A 201 6.76 18.12 -2.27
CA LEU A 201 8.05 17.61 -1.81
C LEU A 201 9.15 18.68 -1.83
N PHE A 202 9.20 19.47 -2.89
CA PHE A 202 10.15 20.58 -3.02
C PHE A 202 9.98 21.62 -1.91
N GLU A 203 8.75 22.08 -1.67
CA GLU A 203 8.44 23.07 -0.63
C GLU A 203 8.74 22.56 0.79
N ARG A 204 8.70 21.23 0.99
CA ARG A 204 9.06 20.59 2.26
C ARG A 204 10.55 20.25 2.38
N ASN A 205 11.38 20.64 1.41
CA ASN A 205 12.80 20.33 1.33
C ASN A 205 13.10 18.81 1.25
N GLU A 206 12.17 18.03 0.73
CA GLU A 206 12.34 16.58 0.48
C GLU A 206 12.95 16.31 -0.92
N LEU A 207 13.03 17.34 -1.76
CA LEU A 207 13.77 17.36 -3.02
C LEU A 207 14.92 18.38 -2.91
N PRO A 208 16.07 18.01 -2.34
CA PRO A 208 17.24 18.89 -2.32
C PRO A 208 17.80 19.13 -3.73
N SER A 209 18.61 20.17 -3.89
CA SER A 209 19.22 20.53 -5.17
C SER A 209 20.02 19.35 -5.74
N GLY A 210 19.87 19.10 -7.05
CA GLY A 210 20.52 17.99 -7.75
C GLY A 210 19.84 16.62 -7.61
N SER A 211 18.69 16.52 -6.89
CA SER A 211 17.93 15.27 -6.80
C SER A 211 17.31 14.83 -8.14
N HIS A 212 17.08 13.53 -8.26
CA HIS A 212 16.42 12.93 -9.40
C HIS A 212 15.17 12.14 -8.97
N VAL A 213 14.01 12.52 -9.49
CA VAL A 213 12.76 11.76 -9.30
C VAL A 213 12.66 10.68 -10.37
N SER A 214 12.85 9.43 -9.96
CA SER A 214 12.93 8.30 -10.89
C SER A 214 11.57 7.70 -11.24
N SER A 215 10.57 7.82 -10.36
CA SER A 215 9.21 7.35 -10.65
C SER A 215 8.16 8.13 -9.89
N VAL A 216 6.99 8.28 -10.52
CA VAL A 216 5.77 8.82 -9.91
C VAL A 216 4.60 7.94 -10.34
N GLU A 217 4.04 7.17 -9.40
CA GLU A 217 2.95 6.23 -9.66
C GLU A 217 1.73 6.51 -8.78
N LEU A 218 0.54 6.34 -9.34
CA LEU A 218 -0.71 6.44 -8.58
C LEU A 218 -1.06 5.09 -7.96
N GLY A 219 -1.26 5.08 -6.64
CA GLY A 219 -1.73 3.94 -5.87
C GLY A 219 -2.77 4.35 -4.85
N TYR A 220 -2.97 3.48 -3.87
CA TYR A 220 -3.80 3.72 -2.70
C TYR A 220 -2.99 3.51 -1.44
N TYR A 221 -3.24 4.31 -0.42
CA TYR A 221 -2.60 4.17 0.88
C TYR A 221 -3.67 3.97 1.96
N THR A 222 -3.40 3.05 2.89
CA THR A 222 -4.31 2.71 3.98
C THR A 222 -4.54 3.90 4.90
N LEU A 223 -5.80 4.30 5.07
CA LEU A 223 -6.21 5.21 6.14
C LEU A 223 -6.61 4.43 7.39
N VAL A 224 -7.01 5.16 8.44
CA VAL A 224 -7.45 4.55 9.70
C VAL A 224 -8.64 3.58 9.44
N PRO A 225 -8.60 2.35 9.99
CA PRO A 225 -9.71 1.41 9.84
C PRO A 225 -11.00 1.94 10.50
N LEU A 226 -12.14 1.63 9.88
CA LEU A 226 -13.46 1.94 10.42
C LEU A 226 -13.96 0.80 11.30
N SER A 227 -14.96 1.12 12.14
CA SER A 227 -15.70 0.13 12.91
C SER A 227 -16.28 -0.97 12.01
N GLY A 228 -16.20 -2.23 12.45
CA GLY A 228 -16.74 -3.36 11.68
C GLY A 228 -15.76 -3.98 10.68
N GLY A 229 -14.48 -3.63 10.73
CA GLY A 229 -13.43 -4.28 9.91
C GLY A 229 -13.32 -3.75 8.47
N VAL A 230 -14.08 -2.69 8.15
CA VAL A 230 -13.95 -1.96 6.88
C VAL A 230 -12.72 -1.06 6.94
N GLN A 231 -11.85 -1.14 5.95
CA GLN A 231 -10.71 -0.26 5.78
C GLN A 231 -10.97 0.72 4.64
N VAL A 232 -10.49 1.95 4.79
CA VAL A 232 -10.61 3.00 3.77
C VAL A 232 -9.22 3.35 3.28
N PHE A 233 -9.10 3.62 1.98
CA PHE A 233 -7.83 3.94 1.35
C PHE A 233 -7.95 5.20 0.50
N ALA A 234 -6.93 6.05 0.59
CA ALA A 234 -6.85 7.29 -0.16
C ALA A 234 -6.01 7.13 -1.44
N PRO A 235 -6.45 7.69 -2.58
CA PRO A 235 -5.59 7.87 -3.75
C PRO A 235 -4.28 8.57 -3.34
N THR A 236 -3.15 8.02 -3.75
CA THR A 236 -1.83 8.44 -3.26
C THR A 236 -0.80 8.38 -4.37
N TRP A 237 -0.05 9.46 -4.54
CA TRP A 237 1.15 9.50 -5.36
C TRP A 237 2.31 8.86 -4.61
N HIS A 238 2.86 7.78 -5.15
CA HIS A 238 4.13 7.21 -4.73
C HIS A 238 5.24 7.80 -5.60
N VAL A 239 6.13 8.55 -4.96
CA VAL A 239 7.25 9.23 -5.61
C VAL A 239 8.55 8.60 -5.12
N ILE A 240 9.39 8.16 -6.05
CA ILE A 240 10.71 7.62 -5.77
C ILE A 240 11.76 8.66 -6.11
N VAL A 241 12.58 9.03 -5.13
CA VAL A 241 13.66 10.02 -5.27
C VAL A 241 15.00 9.31 -5.10
N ASP A 242 15.91 9.57 -6.03
CA ASP A 242 17.26 9.03 -6.10
C ASP A 242 17.31 7.47 -6.05
N ASN A 243 16.23 6.79 -6.47
CA ASN A 243 16.04 5.34 -6.37
C ASN A 243 16.10 4.76 -4.95
N GLU A 244 15.99 5.60 -3.93
CA GLU A 244 16.16 5.18 -2.53
C GLU A 244 15.00 5.65 -1.64
N ARG A 245 14.57 6.92 -1.79
CA ARG A 245 13.60 7.53 -0.88
C ARG A 245 12.19 7.41 -1.47
N ASN A 246 11.31 6.73 -0.74
CA ASN A 246 9.90 6.56 -1.08
C ASN A 246 9.05 7.62 -0.35
N TYR A 247 8.28 8.39 -1.10
CA TYR A 247 7.32 9.35 -0.56
C TYR A 247 5.90 8.99 -0.99
N PHE A 248 4.96 9.07 -0.05
CA PHE A 248 3.54 8.81 -0.29
C PHE A 248 2.74 10.08 -0.04
N ILE A 249 2.22 10.70 -1.09
CA ILE A 249 1.50 11.97 -1.01
C ILE A 249 0.03 11.71 -1.32
N ASN A 250 -0.85 11.98 -0.36
CA ASN A 250 -2.29 11.90 -0.58
C ASN A 250 -2.66 12.79 -1.78
N ALA A 251 -3.24 12.18 -2.82
CA ALA A 251 -3.50 12.85 -4.09
C ALA A 251 -4.70 13.80 -4.02
N ILE A 252 -5.49 13.80 -2.94
CA ILE A 252 -6.63 14.71 -2.75
C ILE A 252 -6.23 15.86 -1.81
N GLU A 253 -5.57 15.55 -0.70
CA GLU A 253 -5.28 16.52 0.37
C GLU A 253 -3.85 17.06 0.35
N GLY A 254 -2.93 16.43 -0.39
CA GLY A 254 -1.51 16.85 -0.46
C GLY A 254 -0.71 16.54 0.82
N GLN A 255 -1.23 15.69 1.70
CA GLN A 255 -0.52 15.27 2.91
C GLN A 255 0.53 14.20 2.60
N ILE A 256 1.77 14.41 3.06
CA ILE A 256 2.81 13.37 3.01
C ILE A 256 2.61 12.38 4.16
N GLN A 257 2.55 11.11 3.81
CA GLN A 257 2.57 9.97 4.71
C GLN A 257 3.99 9.42 4.76
N GLN A 258 4.63 9.51 5.92
CA GLN A 258 5.93 8.88 6.16
C GLN A 258 5.71 7.58 6.92
N MET A 259 6.18 6.47 6.36
CA MET A 259 6.29 5.21 7.08
C MET A 259 7.67 4.63 6.82
N ASN A 260 8.42 4.39 7.90
CA ASN A 260 9.73 3.75 7.80
C ASN A 260 9.53 2.28 7.45
N ASP A 261 10.13 1.82 6.35
CA ASP A 261 10.07 0.43 5.86
C ASP A 261 10.38 -0.64 6.94
N GLY A 262 11.07 -0.27 8.02
CA GLY A 262 11.38 -1.16 9.15
C GLY A 262 10.19 -1.61 10.01
N ASN A 263 9.06 -0.88 10.05
CA ASN A 263 7.94 -1.26 10.92
C ASN A 263 7.04 -2.37 10.33
N ALA A 264 6.96 -2.46 9.00
CA ALA A 264 6.21 -3.52 8.32
C ALA A 264 6.89 -4.90 8.47
N ALA A 265 8.23 -4.95 8.47
CA ALA A 265 8.97 -6.18 8.73
C ALA A 265 8.86 -6.64 10.20
N THR A 266 8.97 -5.70 11.15
CA THR A 266 9.03 -6.04 12.60
C THR A 266 7.71 -6.57 13.15
N THR A 267 6.56 -6.09 12.65
CA THR A 267 5.24 -6.55 13.12
C THR A 267 4.88 -7.93 12.54
N ASN A 268 5.43 -8.27 11.38
CA ASN A 268 5.14 -9.52 10.69
C ASN A 268 6.11 -10.66 11.09
N GLN A 269 7.31 -10.34 11.57
CA GLN A 269 8.26 -11.35 12.05
C GLN A 269 7.77 -12.08 13.31
N SER A 270 7.09 -11.40 14.23
CA SER A 270 6.51 -12.05 15.43
C SER A 270 5.45 -13.10 15.12
N ASN A 271 4.83 -13.04 13.93
CA ASN A 271 3.86 -14.05 13.50
C ASN A 271 4.50 -15.20 12.69
N LEU A 272 5.69 -14.99 12.12
CA LEU A 272 6.45 -15.99 11.36
C LEU A 272 7.30 -16.89 12.29
N ASP A 273 7.81 -16.36 13.40
CA ASP A 273 8.59 -17.11 14.39
C ASP A 273 7.79 -18.22 15.11
N ASP A 274 6.45 -18.15 15.06
CA ASP A 274 5.53 -19.14 15.65
C ASP A 274 5.14 -20.28 14.68
N ILE A 275 5.69 -20.30 13.46
CA ILE A 275 5.44 -21.36 12.48
C ILE A 275 6.38 -22.55 12.77
N PRO A 276 5.88 -23.76 13.07
CA PRO A 276 6.72 -24.93 13.25
C PRO A 276 7.44 -25.25 11.94
N LEU A 277 8.78 -25.26 11.96
CA LEU A 277 9.58 -25.79 10.85
C LEU A 277 9.20 -27.26 10.59
N PRO A 278 9.18 -27.73 9.33
CA PRO A 278 8.97 -29.13 9.04
C PRO A 278 10.03 -29.96 9.77
N ASN A 279 9.58 -30.93 10.58
CA ASN A 279 10.47 -31.90 11.21
C ASN A 279 11.33 -32.56 10.12
N GLU A 280 12.64 -32.36 10.15
CA GLU A 280 13.56 -33.25 9.44
C GLU A 280 13.31 -34.67 9.93
N GLY A 281 12.90 -35.54 9.01
CA GLY A 281 12.52 -36.91 9.30
C GLY A 281 13.63 -37.63 10.05
N THR A 282 13.32 -38.09 11.25
CA THR A 282 14.08 -39.18 11.88
C THR A 282 13.56 -40.48 11.28
N ASP A 283 14.34 -40.99 10.35
CA ASP A 283 14.27 -42.35 9.82
C ASP A 283 14.54 -43.32 10.98
N GLU A 284 13.50 -43.75 11.69
CA GLU A 284 13.59 -44.92 12.57
C GLU A 284 13.54 -46.18 11.71
N SER A 285 14.72 -46.56 11.23
CA SER A 285 15.00 -47.88 10.69
C SER A 285 14.63 -48.95 11.72
N GLU A 286 13.72 -49.85 11.32
CA GLU A 286 13.54 -51.17 11.90
C GLU A 286 14.91 -51.86 12.06
N ASP A 287 15.29 -52.20 13.29
CA ASP A 287 16.21 -53.31 13.53
C ASP A 287 15.62 -54.19 14.64
N GLY A 288 15.25 -55.40 14.22
CA GLY A 288 14.82 -56.45 15.11
C GLY A 288 15.99 -57.03 15.89
N GLU A 289 15.80 -57.26 17.19
CA GLU A 289 16.67 -58.16 17.94
C GLU A 289 15.86 -59.25 18.62
N ASN A 290 16.15 -60.46 18.18
CA ASN A 290 15.69 -61.74 18.66
C ASN A 290 16.70 -62.29 19.68
N GLY A 291 16.21 -62.88 20.78
CA GLY A 291 16.99 -63.62 21.78
C GLY A 291 17.00 -62.92 23.14
N GLY A 292 16.69 -63.53 24.28
CA GLY A 292 16.59 -64.93 24.63
C GLY A 292 17.17 -65.11 26.04
N VAL A 293 16.44 -65.86 26.88
CA VAL A 293 16.92 -66.57 28.09
C VAL A 293 17.25 -65.73 29.34
N SER A 294 16.35 -65.76 30.33
CA SER A 294 16.46 -66.56 31.57
C SER A 294 15.22 -66.38 32.44
#